data_AF-A0A6M0CFD8-F1
#
_entry.id   AF-A0A6M0CFD8-F1
#
_cell.length_a   1.000
_cell.length_b   1.000
_cell.length_c   1.000
_cell.angle_alpha   90.00
_cell.angle_beta   90.00
_cell.angle_gamma   90.00
#
_symmetry.space_group_name_H-M   'P 1'
#
loop_
_entity.id
_entity.type
_entity.pdbx_description
1 polymer ?
#
loop_
_entity_poly.entity_id
_entity_poly.type
_entity_poly.pdbx_seq_one_letter_code
_entity_poly.pdbx_strand_id
1 'polypeptide(L)'
;AARSDGENYGKLLLYQFPKQRLVYGPEQIEALLNQDPEISQQISLWNRQGSRAVQGNLLVIPIEQSLLYVEPIYLEAERNSLPTLARVVVAYENRIVMRETLAESLQAVFETEPVPSTPLVVPISEGS
;
A
#
# COMPACT_ATOMS: atom_id res chain seq x y z
N ALA A 1 -2.06 -9.85 14.00
CA ALA A 1 -3.37 -9.23 13.70
C ALA A 1 -4.46 -9.96 14.47
N ALA A 2 -5.30 -9.24 15.22
CA ALA A 2 -6.49 -9.81 15.85
C ALA A 2 -7.56 -9.99 14.77
N ARG A 3 -8.09 -11.21 14.61
CA ARG A 3 -9.21 -11.52 13.73
C ARG A 3 -10.53 -11.35 14.48
N SER A 4 -11.56 -10.85 13.79
CA SER A 4 -12.86 -10.50 14.36
C SER A 4 -13.97 -11.42 13.84
N ASP A 5 -13.73 -12.74 13.84
CA ASP A 5 -14.69 -13.79 13.47
C ASP A 5 -14.81 -14.86 14.58
N GLY A 6 -15.90 -14.80 15.34
CA GLY A 6 -16.40 -15.91 16.16
C GLY A 6 -15.45 -16.50 17.21
N GLU A 7 -15.56 -17.82 17.46
CA GLU A 7 -15.00 -18.62 18.58
C GLU A 7 -13.46 -18.55 18.78
N ASN A 8 -12.75 -17.70 18.05
CA ASN A 8 -11.28 -17.57 18.08
C ASN A 8 -10.79 -16.20 18.62
N TYR A 9 -11.66 -15.45 19.32
CA TYR A 9 -11.29 -14.22 20.01
C TYR A 9 -10.07 -14.42 20.92
N GLY A 10 -8.98 -13.69 20.65
CA GLY A 10 -7.78 -13.67 21.50
C GLY A 10 -6.68 -14.68 21.17
N LYS A 11 -6.73 -15.42 20.05
CA LYS A 11 -5.63 -16.30 19.65
C LYS A 11 -4.50 -15.50 18.98
N LEU A 12 -3.34 -15.44 19.63
CA LEU A 12 -2.07 -14.94 19.07
C LEU A 12 -1.61 -15.89 17.95
N LEU A 13 -1.76 -15.46 16.69
CA LEU A 13 -1.23 -16.19 15.54
C LEU A 13 0.24 -15.78 15.32
N LEU A 14 1.18 -16.59 15.82
CA LEU A 14 2.60 -16.46 15.49
C LEU A 14 2.84 -17.07 14.11
N TYR A 15 2.80 -16.24 13.07
CA TYR A 15 3.07 -16.67 11.71
C TYR A 15 4.58 -16.61 11.42
N GLN A 16 5.18 -17.75 11.09
CA GLN A 16 6.59 -17.84 10.70
C GLN A 16 6.68 -17.72 9.18
N PHE A 17 7.22 -16.60 8.69
CA PHE A 17 7.39 -16.38 7.25
C PHE A 17 8.55 -17.22 6.69
N PRO A 18 8.39 -17.87 5.53
CA PRO A 18 9.48 -18.59 4.88
C PRO A 18 10.60 -17.63 4.45
N LYS A 19 11.86 -18.05 4.60
CA LYS A 19 13.08 -17.22 4.40
C LYS A 19 13.34 -16.71 2.97
N GLN A 20 12.43 -16.96 2.03
CA GLN A 20 12.61 -16.69 0.59
C GLN A 20 11.79 -15.51 0.04
N ARG A 21 11.01 -14.79 0.86
CA ARG A 21 10.34 -13.54 0.45
C ARG A 21 10.84 -12.36 1.27
N LEU A 22 11.15 -11.26 0.58
CA LEU A 22 11.41 -9.96 1.20
C LEU A 22 10.11 -9.46 1.82
N VAL A 23 10.06 -9.43 3.15
CA VAL A 23 8.91 -8.91 3.91
C VAL A 23 9.35 -7.60 4.54
N TYR A 24 8.70 -6.50 4.18
CA TYR A 24 9.01 -5.18 4.70
C TYR A 24 8.43 -5.00 6.11
N GLY A 25 9.18 -4.39 7.01
CA GLY A 25 8.63 -3.92 8.29
C GLY A 25 7.68 -2.73 8.08
N PRO A 26 6.81 -2.41 9.05
CA PRO A 26 5.92 -1.23 8.99
C PRO A 26 6.66 0.06 8.62
N GLU A 27 7.76 0.38 9.32
CA GLU A 27 8.58 1.57 9.04
C GLU A 27 9.16 1.60 7.62
N GLN A 28 9.50 0.42 7.06
CA GLN A 28 10.04 0.33 5.72
C GLN A 28 8.95 0.59 4.67
N ILE A 29 7.73 0.10 4.90
CA ILE A 29 6.62 0.35 3.97
C ILE A 29 6.14 1.79 4.05
N GLU A 30 6.08 2.38 5.24
CA GLU A 30 5.82 3.81 5.45
C GLU A 30 6.81 4.67 4.67
N ALA A 31 8.11 4.35 4.75
CA ALA A 31 9.12 5.05 3.99
C ALA A 31 8.91 4.92 2.47
N LEU A 32 8.52 3.74 1.98
CA LEU A 32 8.24 3.49 0.56
C LEU A 32 6.98 4.25 0.10
N LEU A 33 5.90 4.24 0.88
CA LEU A 33 4.67 4.98 0.57
C LEU A 33 4.94 6.49 0.51
N ASN A 34 5.73 7.03 1.45
CA ASN A 34 6.10 8.44 1.46
C ASN A 34 7.04 8.85 0.30
N GLN A 35 7.79 7.90 -0.25
CA GLN A 35 8.66 8.10 -1.42
C GLN A 35 7.93 7.92 -2.75
N ASP A 36 6.72 7.34 -2.74
CA ASP A 36 5.94 7.15 -3.95
C ASP A 36 5.56 8.52 -4.56
N PRO A 37 5.87 8.78 -5.85
CA PRO A 37 5.61 10.06 -6.48
C PRO A 37 4.12 10.43 -6.55
N GLU A 38 3.22 9.45 -6.77
CA GLU A 38 1.79 9.72 -6.87
C GLU A 38 1.21 10.05 -5.50
N ILE A 39 1.56 9.27 -4.47
CA ILE A 39 1.11 9.50 -3.10
C ILE A 39 1.64 10.85 -2.58
N SER A 40 2.94 11.09 -2.71
CA SER A 40 3.57 12.31 -2.22
C SER A 40 3.04 13.57 -2.93
N GLN A 41 2.79 13.50 -4.24
CA GLN A 41 2.17 14.59 -4.99
C GLN A 41 0.75 14.86 -4.48
N GLN A 42 -0.05 13.82 -4.28
CA GLN A 42 -1.43 13.96 -3.84
C GLN A 42 -1.52 14.54 -2.41
N ILE A 43 -0.71 14.04 -1.47
CA ILE A 43 -0.62 14.58 -0.11
C ILE A 43 -0.19 16.05 -0.14
N SER A 44 0.81 16.38 -0.96
CA SER A 44 1.30 17.75 -1.12
C SER A 44 0.25 18.70 -1.71
N LEU A 45 -0.68 18.20 -2.53
CA LEU A 45 -1.80 18.97 -3.08
C LEU A 45 -2.88 19.20 -2.01
N TRP A 46 -3.22 18.18 -1.24
CA TRP A 46 -4.21 18.27 -0.18
C TRP A 46 -3.77 19.11 1.02
N ASN A 47 -2.47 19.16 1.29
CA ASN A 47 -1.88 20.06 2.29
C ASN A 47 -1.81 21.53 1.82
N ARG A 48 -2.68 21.93 0.89
CA ARG A 48 -2.84 23.31 0.41
C ARG A 48 -4.28 23.76 0.67
N GLN A 49 -4.50 25.06 0.55
CA GLN A 49 -5.86 25.65 0.47
C GLN A 49 -6.75 25.45 1.72
N GLY A 50 -6.16 25.35 2.91
CA GLY A 50 -6.93 25.27 4.15
C GLY A 50 -7.44 23.86 4.49
N SER A 51 -6.90 22.83 3.81
CA SER A 51 -7.06 21.43 4.18
C SER A 51 -5.73 20.80 4.55
N ARG A 52 -5.82 19.69 5.30
CA ARG A 52 -4.70 18.86 5.71
C ARG A 52 -5.01 17.40 5.41
N ALA A 53 -4.03 16.72 4.83
CA ALA A 53 -4.01 15.27 4.73
C ALA A 53 -3.49 14.65 6.03
N VAL A 54 -4.23 13.67 6.54
CA VAL A 54 -3.88 12.90 7.72
C VAL A 54 -3.75 11.44 7.29
N GLN A 55 -2.53 10.92 7.33
CA GLN A 55 -2.26 9.50 7.19
C GLN A 55 -2.73 8.79 8.47
N GLY A 56 -3.56 7.76 8.29
CA GLY A 56 -4.07 6.94 9.38
C GLY A 56 -3.10 5.84 9.79
N ASN A 57 -3.57 4.94 10.64
CA ASN A 57 -2.74 3.81 11.07
C ASN A 57 -2.53 2.83 9.92
N LEU A 58 -1.27 2.48 9.67
CA LEU A 58 -0.90 1.37 8.81
C LEU A 58 -1.35 0.02 9.41
N LEU A 59 -2.21 -0.67 8.68
CA LEU A 59 -2.67 -2.01 9.01
C LEU A 59 -1.82 -3.05 8.29
N VAL A 60 -1.20 -3.95 9.06
CA VAL A 60 -0.40 -5.06 8.53
C VAL A 60 -1.19 -6.36 8.68
N ILE A 61 -1.61 -6.91 7.55
CA ILE A 61 -2.51 -8.06 7.46
C ILE A 61 -1.76 -9.23 6.83
N PRO A 62 -1.47 -10.30 7.58
CA PRO A 62 -0.92 -11.52 7.00
C PRO A 62 -1.94 -12.21 6.10
N ILE A 63 -1.54 -12.46 4.85
CA ILE A 63 -2.30 -13.25 3.87
C ILE A 63 -1.39 -14.37 3.38
N GLU A 64 -1.74 -15.61 3.72
CA GLU A 64 -0.90 -16.78 3.47
C GLU A 64 0.56 -16.50 3.88
N GLN A 65 1.52 -16.63 2.95
CA GLN A 65 2.95 -16.41 3.16
C GLN A 65 3.40 -14.99 2.79
N SER A 66 2.51 -14.00 2.91
CA SER A 66 2.75 -12.61 2.52
C SER A 66 2.08 -11.61 3.47
N LEU A 67 2.43 -10.34 3.35
CA LEU A 67 1.80 -9.24 4.08
C LEU A 67 1.09 -8.32 3.10
N LEU A 68 -0.15 -7.98 3.44
CA LEU A 68 -0.91 -6.89 2.84
C LEU A 68 -0.83 -5.70 3.79
N TYR A 69 -0.47 -4.54 3.26
CA TYR A 69 -0.40 -3.30 4.00
C TYR A 69 -1.53 -2.39 3.53
N VAL A 70 -2.25 -1.78 4.48
CA VAL A 70 -3.37 -0.89 4.18
C VAL A 70 -3.26 0.36 5.03
N GLU A 71 -3.21 1.53 4.39
CA GLU A 71 -3.14 2.82 5.05
C GLU A 71 -4.25 3.74 4.53
N PRO A 72 -5.20 4.15 5.37
CA PRO A 72 -6.20 5.14 4.98
C PRO A 72 -5.62 6.55 5.05
N ILE A 73 -5.96 7.40 4.08
CA ILE A 73 -5.66 8.83 4.09
C ILE A 73 -6.96 9.60 4.26
N TYR A 74 -7.00 10.45 5.27
CA TYR A 74 -8.12 11.31 5.59
C TYR A 74 -7.83 12.77 5.19
N LEU A 75 -8.89 13.51 4.90
CA LEU A 75 -8.84 14.96 4.74
C LEU A 75 -9.65 15.65 5.81
N GLU A 76 -9.03 16.67 6.39
CA GLU A 76 -9.68 17.59 7.34
C GLU A 76 -9.48 19.03 6.85
N ALA A 77 -10.50 19.87 7.02
CA ALA A 77 -10.35 21.31 6.92
C ALA A 77 -9.72 21.86 8.21
N GLU A 78 -8.90 22.91 8.09
CA GLU A 78 -8.14 23.52 9.19
C GLU A 78 -8.98 23.98 10.39
N ARG A 79 -10.28 24.25 10.20
CA ARG A 79 -11.17 24.74 11.26
C ARG A 79 -12.31 23.77 11.53
N ASN A 80 -12.23 23.12 12.69
CA ASN A 80 -13.31 22.38 13.35
C ASN A 80 -14.08 21.41 12.43
N SER A 81 -13.35 20.54 11.74
CA SER A 81 -13.92 19.57 10.80
C SER A 81 -13.67 18.13 11.24
N LEU A 82 -14.57 17.24 10.84
CA LEU A 82 -14.40 15.80 11.01
C LEU A 82 -13.56 15.26 9.83
N PRO A 83 -12.47 14.50 10.10
CA PRO A 83 -11.70 13.88 9.05
C PRO A 83 -12.57 12.95 8.20
N THR A 84 -12.49 13.09 6.89
CA THR A 84 -13.22 12.25 5.93
C THR A 84 -12.24 11.40 5.13
N LEU A 85 -12.55 10.12 4.92
CA LEU A 85 -11.71 9.23 4.11
C LEU A 85 -11.61 9.77 2.69
N ALA A 86 -10.39 9.99 2.21
CA ALA A 86 -10.13 10.50 0.87
C ALA A 86 -9.54 9.43 -0.04
N ARG A 87 -8.59 8.64 0.47
CA ARG A 87 -7.99 7.53 -0.26
C ARG A 87 -7.63 6.37 0.67
N VAL A 88 -7.44 5.21 0.07
CA VAL A 88 -6.87 4.03 0.70
C VAL A 88 -5.65 3.61 -0.09
N VAL A 89 -4.49 3.60 0.55
CA VAL A 89 -3.27 3.04 -0.01
C VAL A 89 -3.20 1.57 0.36
N VAL A 90 -2.94 0.72 -0.62
CA VAL A 90 -2.72 -0.72 -0.42
C VAL A 90 -1.38 -1.10 -1.04
N ALA A 91 -0.56 -1.79 -0.26
CA ALA A 91 0.68 -2.38 -0.76
C ALA A 91 0.66 -3.91 -0.61
N TYR A 92 1.06 -4.60 -1.68
CA TYR A 92 1.21 -6.04 -1.71
C TYR A 92 2.41 -6.40 -2.59
N GLU A 93 3.35 -7.16 -2.02
CA GLU A 93 4.63 -7.48 -2.64
C GLU A 93 5.35 -6.22 -3.14
N ASN A 94 5.47 -6.04 -4.46
CA ASN A 94 6.18 -4.92 -5.08
C ASN A 94 5.22 -3.87 -5.68
N ARG A 95 3.94 -3.91 -5.31
CA ARG A 95 2.91 -3.04 -5.86
C ARG A 95 2.32 -2.17 -4.77
N ILE A 96 2.23 -0.88 -5.04
CA ILE A 96 1.58 0.12 -4.20
C ILE A 96 0.50 0.77 -5.06
N VAL A 97 -0.73 0.83 -4.54
CA VAL A 97 -1.86 1.46 -5.24
C VAL A 97 -2.61 2.37 -4.28
N MET A 98 -3.08 3.52 -4.78
CA MET A 98 -3.92 4.46 -4.05
C MET A 98 -5.24 4.67 -4.81
N ARG A 99 -6.38 4.34 -4.20
CA ARG A 99 -7.73 4.52 -4.77
C ARG A 99 -8.70 5.12 -3.75
N GLU A 100 -9.92 5.43 -4.17
CA GLU A 100 -10.91 6.11 -3.31
C GLU A 100 -11.45 5.19 -2.23
N THR A 101 -11.58 3.91 -2.56
CA THR A 101 -12.12 2.89 -1.65
C THR A 101 -11.15 1.73 -1.45
N LEU A 102 -11.29 1.04 -0.30
CA LEU A 102 -10.55 -0.19 -0.05
C LEU A 102 -10.83 -1.25 -1.13
N ALA A 103 -12.07 -1.36 -1.59
CA ALA A 103 -12.45 -2.34 -2.61
C ALA A 103 -11.70 -2.09 -3.93
N GLU A 104 -11.65 -0.83 -4.38
CA GLU A 104 -10.90 -0.44 -5.59
C GLU A 104 -9.39 -0.66 -5.42
N SER A 105 -8.83 -0.32 -4.26
CA SER A 105 -7.40 -0.54 -4.01
C SER A 105 -7.06 -2.03 -3.99
N LEU A 106 -7.89 -2.87 -3.38
CA LEU A 106 -7.71 -4.32 -3.40
C LEU A 106 -7.84 -4.88 -4.81
N GLN A 107 -8.84 -4.43 -5.58
CA GLN A 107 -8.98 -4.84 -6.97
C GLN A 107 -7.72 -4.46 -7.77
N ALA A 108 -7.27 -3.20 -7.69
CA ALA A 108 -6.12 -2.71 -8.43
C ALA A 108 -4.79 -3.40 -8.04
N VAL A 109 -4.58 -3.70 -6.75
CA VAL A 109 -3.32 -4.32 -6.30
C VAL A 109 -3.18 -5.77 -6.78
N PHE A 110 -4.30 -6.48 -6.93
CA PHE A 110 -4.34 -7.88 -7.37
C PHE A 110 -4.64 -8.05 -8.87
N GLU A 111 -5.06 -7.00 -9.57
CA GLU A 111 -5.21 -7.03 -11.02
C GLU A 111 -3.85 -7.17 -11.69
N THR A 112 -3.62 -8.28 -12.39
CA THR A 112 -2.41 -8.51 -13.18
C THR A 112 -2.39 -7.52 -14.33
N GLU A 113 -1.61 -6.44 -14.23
CA GLU A 113 -1.22 -5.73 -15.43
C GLU A 113 -0.36 -6.68 -16.28
N PRO A 114 -0.64 -6.81 -17.59
CA PRO A 114 0.27 -7.52 -18.47
C PRO A 114 1.61 -6.83 -18.40
N VAL A 115 2.64 -7.56 -17.94
CA VAL A 115 4.02 -7.10 -18.01
C VAL A 115 4.26 -6.72 -19.47
N PRO A 116 4.57 -5.45 -19.81
CA PRO A 116 4.96 -5.15 -21.17
C PRO A 116 6.19 -6.00 -21.44
N SER A 117 6.06 -6.95 -22.36
CA SER A 117 7.18 -7.70 -22.90
C SER A 117 8.02 -6.70 -23.68
N THR A 118 8.90 -5.97 -22.98
CA THR A 118 9.96 -5.24 -23.64
C THR A 118 10.79 -6.31 -24.33
N PRO A 119 10.83 -6.37 -25.68
CA PRO A 119 11.75 -7.29 -26.32
C PRO A 119 13.14 -6.86 -25.88
N LEU A 120 13.88 -7.77 -25.24
CA LEU A 120 15.32 -7.64 -25.07
C LEU A 120 15.90 -7.52 -26.48
N VAL A 121 16.14 -6.29 -26.94
CA VAL A 121 16.98 -6.06 -28.11
C VAL A 121 18.39 -6.43 -27.66
N VAL A 122 18.74 -7.71 -27.82
CA VAL A 122 20.13 -8.15 -27.73
C VAL A 122 20.84 -7.46 -28.90
N PRO A 123 21.79 -6.54 -28.65
CA PRO A 123 22.60 -6.04 -29.74
C PRO A 123 23.41 -7.23 -30.26
N ILE A 124 23.14 -7.62 -31.51
CA ILE A 124 24.01 -8.54 -32.23
C ILE A 124 25.38 -7.85 -32.32
N SER A 125 26.38 -8.37 -31.64
CA SER A 125 27.76 -7.98 -31.86
C SER A 125 28.19 -8.55 -33.21
N GLU A 126 28.01 -7.77 -34.27
CA GLU A 126 28.69 -8.01 -35.54
C GLU A 126 30.18 -7.67 -35.36
N GLY A 127 31.04 -8.66 -35.62
CA GLY A 127 32.43 -8.43 -36.01
C GLY A 127 33.49 -8.86 -35.01
N SER A 128 34.07 -10.04 -35.22
CA SER A 128 35.44 -10.19 -35.79
C SER A 128 35.70 -11.65 -36.15
#